data_AF-A0A1E4RLI0-F1
#
_entry.id   AF-A0A1E4RLI0-F1
#
_cell.length_a   1.000
_cell.length_b   1.000
_cell.length_c   1.000
_cell.angle_alpha   90.00
_cell.angle_beta   90.00
_cell.angle_gamma   90.00
#
_symmetry.space_group_name_H-M   'P 1'
#
loop_
_entity.id
_entity.type
_entity.pdbx_description
1 polymer ?
#
loop_
_entity_poly.entity_id
_entity_poly.type
_entity_poly.pdbx_seq_one_letter_code
_entity_poly.pdbx_strand_id
1 'polypeptide(L)'
;MGICKVKPSGFESVDEFEKWVQASGIRVHPNVCVDESSLGGFGLFFDTKDIEKQQDEIVDLVRIPSSSLYSYESLLEKMAKLRKTDVKSSSILSRILERCPVKSETEIILCYITGFHLIKQSGSALADPDLQNLLQYLEVLKSTEVLCIPDNFDDHGEESLRTMKLIRTNFEELYKEISSVMKDFESKLPFDLFYQYAQAIRSRVLEIPKEINKDEEDFTTDTTLVPFLDFANHEAKPNSYFDVDRHNGDVILKLDLNEVKEDAFEITICYHLDNSVNSFLNCYGFVPDNEENQIFPLSLSPYVNELLNKMKNTTNEPYDLISKWMFIDLSINLIRTNNQVTIDFASSRLPYLLIDGLNYYKEWSEETDDIAQFEQTAEASVDEIITNLKNQEKNNKFVYSEECLGVTYLKEQYVDPSLILEQTGNDNEQSLKKLTALAVELILEASKLKLLQLEQVKADSGIIQHYFQVELRVLTLLLDQNNQKLLEDAMTSLCLSD
;
A
#
# COMPACT_ATOMS: atom_id res chain seq x y z
N MET A 1 -28.33 -22.10 -9.49
CA MET A 1 -27.98 -22.30 -8.05
C MET A 1 -28.44 -21.07 -7.28
N GLY A 2 -28.47 -21.09 -5.94
CA GLY A 2 -28.56 -19.84 -5.17
C GLY A 2 -27.28 -19.01 -5.37
N ILE A 3 -27.32 -17.71 -5.10
CA ILE A 3 -26.17 -16.81 -5.27
C ILE A 3 -25.08 -17.12 -4.23
N CYS A 4 -25.44 -17.79 -3.14
CA CYS A 4 -24.49 -18.15 -2.10
C CYS A 4 -24.79 -19.53 -1.52
N LYS A 5 -23.74 -20.29 -1.22
CA LYS A 5 -23.83 -21.64 -0.61
C LYS A 5 -23.62 -21.63 0.89
N VAL A 6 -22.87 -20.65 1.38
CA VAL A 6 -22.47 -20.46 2.78
C VAL A 6 -22.97 -19.10 3.25
N LYS A 7 -22.93 -18.80 4.55
CA LYS A 7 -23.36 -17.48 5.04
C LYS A 7 -22.16 -16.52 5.01
N PRO A 8 -22.14 -15.47 4.17
CA PRO A 8 -21.02 -14.53 4.17
C PRO A 8 -20.94 -13.73 5.47
N SER A 9 -19.73 -13.32 5.83
CA SER A 9 -19.49 -12.41 6.95
C SER A 9 -20.28 -11.11 6.78
N GLY A 10 -20.85 -10.61 7.88
CA GLY A 10 -21.65 -9.38 7.89
C GLY A 10 -23.14 -9.60 7.64
N PHE A 11 -23.59 -10.85 7.42
CA PHE A 11 -25.00 -11.21 7.26
C PHE A 11 -25.44 -12.24 8.30
N GLU A 12 -26.70 -12.20 8.71
CA GLU A 12 -27.32 -13.17 9.63
C GLU A 12 -27.70 -14.48 8.91
N SER A 13 -27.96 -14.43 7.60
CA SER A 13 -28.34 -15.59 6.79
C SER A 13 -28.02 -15.43 5.29
N VAL A 14 -28.03 -16.55 4.55
CA VAL A 14 -27.93 -16.55 3.07
C VAL A 14 -29.06 -15.75 2.44
N ASP A 15 -30.30 -15.91 2.92
CA ASP A 15 -31.47 -15.20 2.41
C ASP A 15 -31.34 -13.67 2.57
N GLU A 16 -30.68 -13.21 3.63
CA GLU A 16 -30.42 -11.78 3.85
C GLU A 16 -29.38 -11.26 2.87
N PHE A 17 -28.31 -12.01 2.63
CA PHE A 17 -27.31 -11.68 1.62
C PHE A 17 -27.94 -11.58 0.23
N GLU A 18 -28.73 -12.58 -0.19
CA GLU A 18 -29.40 -12.56 -1.50
C GLU A 18 -30.37 -11.37 -1.64
N LYS A 19 -31.10 -11.03 -0.57
CA LYS A 19 -31.96 -9.83 -0.55
C LYS A 19 -31.16 -8.54 -0.69
N TRP A 20 -30.00 -8.45 -0.04
CA TRP A 20 -29.13 -7.28 -0.14
C TRP A 20 -28.54 -7.13 -1.55
N VAL A 21 -28.11 -8.24 -2.18
CA VAL A 21 -27.63 -8.25 -3.58
C VAL A 21 -28.74 -7.74 -4.52
N GLN A 22 -29.96 -8.26 -4.37
CA GLN A 22 -31.12 -7.83 -5.16
C GLN A 22 -31.49 -6.36 -4.89
N ALA A 23 -31.52 -5.93 -3.63
CA ALA A 23 -31.84 -4.56 -3.25
C ALA A 23 -30.78 -3.55 -3.71
N SER A 24 -29.54 -4.00 -3.89
CA SER A 24 -28.44 -3.21 -4.46
C SER A 24 -28.44 -3.19 -6.00
N GLY A 25 -29.41 -3.86 -6.64
CA GLY A 25 -29.53 -3.92 -8.10
C GLY A 25 -28.41 -4.72 -8.78
N ILE A 26 -27.61 -5.46 -8.02
CA ILE A 26 -26.49 -6.25 -8.53
C ILE A 26 -27.06 -7.45 -9.28
N ARG A 27 -26.59 -7.64 -10.51
CA ARG A 27 -26.99 -8.78 -11.35
C ARG A 27 -25.86 -9.78 -11.37
N VAL A 28 -26.18 -11.01 -10.98
CA VAL A 28 -25.21 -12.11 -10.87
C VAL A 28 -25.62 -13.19 -11.86
N HIS A 29 -24.65 -13.72 -12.61
CA HIS A 29 -24.90 -14.84 -13.50
C HIS A 29 -25.39 -16.07 -12.70
N PRO A 30 -26.37 -16.85 -13.20
CA PRO A 30 -26.98 -17.96 -12.42
C PRO A 30 -26.04 -19.07 -11.95
N ASN A 31 -24.85 -19.13 -12.56
CA ASN A 31 -23.80 -20.10 -12.26
C ASN A 31 -22.65 -19.52 -11.42
N VAL A 32 -22.74 -18.23 -11.05
CA VAL A 32 -21.83 -17.63 -10.08
C VAL A 32 -22.37 -17.86 -8.68
N CYS A 33 -21.52 -18.28 -7.75
CA CYS A 33 -21.86 -18.34 -6.33
C CYS A 33 -20.71 -17.87 -5.43
N VAL A 34 -21.06 -17.29 -4.28
CA VAL A 34 -20.11 -17.04 -3.19
C VAL A 34 -19.98 -18.30 -2.33
N ASP A 35 -18.74 -18.73 -2.07
CA ASP A 35 -18.39 -19.90 -1.26
C ASP A 35 -17.11 -19.67 -0.43
N GLU A 36 -16.75 -20.59 0.47
CA GLU A 36 -15.47 -20.58 1.18
C GLU A 36 -14.31 -20.82 0.20
N SER A 37 -13.25 -20.01 0.30
CA SER A 37 -12.09 -20.06 -0.59
C SER A 37 -10.89 -20.76 0.05
N SER A 38 -10.16 -21.50 -0.78
CA SER A 38 -8.83 -22.03 -0.41
C SER A 38 -7.73 -20.96 -0.37
N LEU A 39 -7.96 -19.82 -1.03
CA LEU A 39 -7.09 -18.64 -1.00
C LEU A 39 -7.31 -17.79 0.27
N GLY A 40 -8.34 -18.13 1.07
CA GLY A 40 -8.68 -17.46 2.32
C GLY A 40 -10.06 -16.81 2.28
N GLY A 41 -10.79 -16.88 3.39
CA GLY A 41 -12.10 -16.25 3.53
C GLY A 41 -13.14 -16.77 2.52
N PHE A 42 -13.79 -15.84 1.82
CA PHE A 42 -14.81 -16.13 0.81
C PHE A 42 -14.28 -15.82 -0.59
N GLY A 43 -14.75 -16.57 -1.58
CA GLY A 43 -14.43 -16.39 -3.00
C GLY A 43 -15.68 -16.38 -3.87
N LEU A 44 -15.53 -15.90 -5.11
CA LEU A 44 -16.51 -16.10 -6.18
C LEU A 44 -16.19 -17.37 -6.94
N PHE A 45 -17.18 -18.19 -7.27
CA PHE A 45 -17.00 -19.43 -8.01
C PHE A 45 -17.92 -19.50 -9.21
N PHE A 46 -17.48 -20.13 -10.29
CA PHE A 46 -18.25 -20.29 -11.52
C PHE A 46 -18.35 -21.77 -11.93
N ASP A 47 -19.53 -22.22 -12.37
CA ASP A 47 -19.74 -23.53 -12.98
C ASP A 47 -20.16 -23.40 -14.46
N THR A 48 -19.39 -24.00 -15.35
CA THR A 48 -19.58 -23.93 -16.81
C THR A 48 -20.40 -25.08 -17.38
N LYS A 49 -20.82 -26.07 -16.57
CA LYS A 49 -21.46 -27.32 -17.05
C LYS A 49 -22.69 -27.12 -17.95
N ASP A 50 -23.40 -26.01 -17.77
CA ASP A 50 -24.62 -25.69 -18.50
C ASP A 50 -24.41 -24.60 -19.56
N ILE A 51 -23.16 -24.24 -19.88
CA ILE A 51 -22.82 -23.19 -20.84
C ILE A 51 -22.28 -23.82 -22.12
N GLU A 52 -22.99 -23.61 -23.23
CA GLU A 52 -22.50 -24.01 -24.55
C GLU A 52 -21.36 -23.09 -24.97
N LYS A 53 -20.10 -23.54 -24.84
CA LYS A 53 -18.92 -22.77 -25.26
C LYS A 53 -19.01 -22.43 -26.76
N GLN A 54 -19.29 -21.18 -27.09
CA GLN A 54 -19.16 -20.67 -28.45
C GLN A 54 -17.76 -20.06 -28.64
N GLN A 55 -17.30 -19.99 -29.89
CA GLN A 55 -16.03 -19.36 -30.24
C GLN A 55 -16.15 -17.84 -30.00
N ASP A 56 -15.16 -17.24 -29.31
CA ASP A 56 -15.10 -15.81 -28.94
C ASP A 56 -16.11 -15.34 -27.87
N GLU A 57 -16.53 -16.22 -26.94
CA GLU A 57 -17.52 -15.87 -25.92
C GLU A 57 -16.91 -15.25 -24.65
N ILE A 58 -17.03 -13.93 -24.52
CA ILE A 58 -16.86 -13.21 -23.26
C ILE A 58 -18.20 -13.20 -22.51
N VAL A 59 -18.21 -13.67 -21.26
CA VAL A 59 -19.40 -13.73 -20.40
C VAL A 59 -19.36 -12.65 -19.33
N ASP A 60 -20.48 -11.93 -19.18
CA ASP A 60 -20.72 -11.05 -18.03
C ASP A 60 -21.09 -11.90 -16.81
N LEU A 61 -20.18 -12.03 -15.84
CA LEU A 61 -20.37 -12.79 -14.61
C LEU A 61 -21.19 -12.02 -13.57
N VAL A 62 -20.85 -10.75 -13.38
CA VAL A 62 -21.49 -9.87 -12.41
C VAL A 62 -21.58 -8.47 -13.00
N ARG A 63 -22.71 -7.80 -12.82
CA ARG A 63 -22.88 -6.37 -13.13
C ARG A 63 -23.33 -5.62 -11.89
N ILE A 64 -22.56 -4.61 -11.51
CA ILE A 64 -22.73 -3.82 -10.29
C ILE A 64 -23.10 -2.40 -10.70
N PRO A 65 -24.31 -1.92 -10.35
CA PRO A 65 -24.73 -0.58 -10.73
C PRO A 65 -23.83 0.50 -10.15
N SER A 66 -23.59 1.57 -10.91
CA SER A 66 -22.82 2.74 -10.43
C SER A 66 -23.38 3.33 -9.12
N SER A 67 -24.70 3.26 -8.91
CA SER A 67 -25.37 3.71 -7.67
C SER A 67 -24.97 2.94 -6.40
N SER A 68 -24.42 1.74 -6.57
CA SER A 68 -24.02 0.81 -5.51
C SER A 68 -22.51 0.86 -5.23
N LEU A 69 -21.76 1.64 -5.99
CA LEU A 69 -20.33 1.90 -5.76
C LEU A 69 -20.15 2.94 -4.65
N TYR A 70 -19.06 2.84 -3.89
CA TYR A 70 -18.69 3.82 -2.86
C TYR A 70 -17.32 4.43 -3.15
N SER A 71 -17.30 5.40 -4.06
CA SER A 71 -16.18 6.33 -4.30
C SER A 71 -16.42 7.64 -3.55
N TYR A 72 -15.44 8.55 -3.54
CA TYR A 72 -15.61 9.85 -2.90
C TYR A 72 -16.81 10.62 -3.48
N GLU A 73 -17.03 10.54 -4.80
CA GLU A 73 -18.14 11.23 -5.47
C GLU A 73 -19.50 10.63 -5.13
N SER A 74 -19.63 9.30 -5.21
CA SER A 74 -20.92 8.66 -4.90
C SER A 74 -21.29 8.83 -3.43
N LEU A 75 -20.30 8.89 -2.52
CA LEU A 75 -20.49 9.20 -1.11
C LEU A 75 -20.87 10.66 -0.89
N LEU A 76 -20.30 11.60 -1.66
CA LEU A 76 -20.69 13.01 -1.65
C LEU A 76 -22.15 13.19 -2.12
N GLU A 77 -22.58 12.49 -3.16
CA GLU A 77 -23.97 12.50 -3.61
C GLU A 77 -24.93 11.96 -2.54
N LYS A 78 -24.56 10.85 -1.90
CA LYS A 78 -25.33 10.26 -0.78
C LYS A 78 -25.42 11.24 0.39
N MET A 79 -24.34 11.96 0.70
CA MET A 79 -24.34 13.03 1.70
C MET A 79 -25.24 14.20 1.29
N ALA A 80 -25.24 14.60 0.02
CA ALA A 80 -26.11 15.68 -0.47
C ALA A 80 -27.60 15.30 -0.41
N LYS A 81 -27.94 14.03 -0.66
CA LYS A 81 -29.28 13.48 -0.40
C LYS A 81 -29.61 13.52 1.09
N LEU A 82 -28.71 13.05 1.94
CA LEU A 82 -28.88 13.04 3.40
C LEU A 82 -29.10 14.46 3.95
N ARG A 83 -28.41 15.47 3.43
CA ARG A 83 -28.60 16.88 3.84
C ARG A 83 -30.04 17.38 3.63
N LYS A 84 -30.74 16.83 2.64
CA LYS A 84 -32.14 17.18 2.34
C LYS A 84 -33.13 16.41 3.22
N THR A 85 -32.80 15.19 3.62
CA THR A 85 -33.73 14.29 4.33
C THR A 85 -33.51 14.26 5.84
N ASP A 86 -32.27 14.36 6.31
CA ASP A 86 -31.88 14.30 7.72
C ASP A 86 -30.69 15.24 8.00
N VAL A 87 -31.02 16.50 8.32
CA VAL A 87 -30.05 17.56 8.63
C VAL A 87 -29.14 17.20 9.81
N LYS A 88 -29.65 16.47 10.80
CA LYS A 88 -28.87 16.10 11.98
C LYS A 88 -27.78 15.11 11.60
N SER A 89 -28.15 14.04 10.89
CA SER A 89 -27.18 13.04 10.42
C SER A 89 -26.17 13.63 9.45
N SER A 90 -26.61 14.49 8.53
CA SER A 90 -25.71 15.23 7.63
C SER A 90 -24.72 16.12 8.40
N SER A 91 -25.14 16.77 9.50
CA SER A 91 -24.25 17.61 10.30
C SER A 91 -23.13 16.83 11.02
N ILE A 92 -23.38 15.57 11.39
CA ILE A 92 -22.34 14.68 11.96
C ILE A 92 -21.27 14.41 10.90
N LEU A 93 -21.72 14.02 9.71
CA LEU A 93 -20.83 13.69 8.60
C LEU A 93 -19.99 14.89 8.14
N SER A 94 -20.61 16.07 7.98
CA SER A 94 -19.90 17.31 7.65
C SER A 94 -18.79 17.61 8.66
N ARG A 95 -19.06 17.44 9.96
CA ARG A 95 -18.07 17.72 11.00
C ARG A 95 -16.89 16.76 10.98
N ILE A 96 -17.11 15.50 10.64
CA ILE A 96 -16.01 14.53 10.48
C ILE A 96 -15.14 14.92 9.30
N LEU A 97 -15.74 15.22 8.14
CA LEU A 97 -15.01 15.61 6.94
C LEU A 97 -14.26 16.93 7.12
N GLU A 98 -14.83 17.91 7.81
CA GLU A 98 -14.19 19.20 8.12
C GLU A 98 -12.98 19.07 9.07
N ARG A 99 -12.86 17.96 9.81
CA ARG A 99 -11.85 17.77 10.86
C ARG A 99 -10.88 16.61 10.61
N CYS A 100 -11.18 15.75 9.65
CA CYS A 100 -10.29 14.69 9.20
C CYS A 100 -9.11 15.32 8.43
N PRO A 101 -7.85 15.12 8.85
CA PRO A 101 -6.70 15.44 8.01
C PRO A 101 -6.63 14.42 6.86
N VAL A 102 -7.33 14.70 5.77
CA VAL A 102 -7.35 13.83 4.59
C VAL A 102 -6.08 14.03 3.76
N LYS A 103 -5.37 12.95 3.47
CA LYS A 103 -4.19 12.91 2.59
C LYS A 103 -4.39 12.02 1.36
N SER A 104 -5.45 11.20 1.33
CA SER A 104 -5.76 10.27 0.23
C SER A 104 -7.27 10.04 0.04
N GLU A 105 -7.68 9.56 -1.13
CA GLU A 105 -9.09 9.17 -1.39
C GLU A 105 -9.57 8.04 -0.48
N THR A 106 -8.69 7.08 -0.17
CA THR A 106 -8.99 6.01 0.79
C THR A 106 -9.34 6.57 2.17
N GLU A 107 -8.62 7.60 2.64
CA GLU A 107 -8.94 8.28 3.90
C GLU A 107 -10.26 9.05 3.81
N ILE A 108 -10.61 9.65 2.66
CA ILE A 108 -11.93 10.26 2.45
C ILE A 108 -13.04 9.22 2.66
N ILE A 109 -12.91 8.05 2.00
CA ILE A 109 -13.85 6.94 2.13
C ILE A 109 -13.95 6.51 3.60
N LEU A 110 -12.81 6.36 4.30
CA LEU A 110 -12.80 6.03 5.73
C LEU A 110 -13.55 7.06 6.59
N CYS A 111 -13.37 8.36 6.33
CA CYS A 111 -14.09 9.41 7.07
C CYS A 111 -15.61 9.33 6.79
N TYR A 112 -16.03 9.02 5.56
CA TYR A 112 -17.44 8.77 5.23
C TYR A 112 -18.01 7.54 5.94
N ILE A 113 -17.32 6.40 5.84
CA ILE A 113 -17.69 5.13 6.48
C ILE A 113 -17.83 5.31 7.99
N THR A 114 -16.86 5.99 8.60
CA THR A 114 -16.90 6.36 10.02
C THR A 114 -18.13 7.21 10.37
N GLY A 115 -18.44 8.21 9.54
CA GLY A 115 -19.62 9.04 9.75
C GLY A 115 -20.93 8.28 9.62
N PHE A 116 -21.07 7.41 8.60
CA PHE A 116 -22.26 6.56 8.44
C PHE A 116 -22.41 5.55 9.59
N HIS A 117 -21.31 5.00 10.10
CA HIS A 117 -21.33 4.18 11.31
C HIS A 117 -21.88 4.95 12.52
N LEU A 118 -21.42 6.18 12.78
CA LEU A 118 -21.94 6.98 13.90
C LEU A 118 -23.40 7.39 13.73
N ILE A 119 -23.84 7.64 12.50
CA ILE A 119 -25.24 7.90 12.18
C ILE A 119 -26.09 6.67 12.54
N LYS A 120 -25.65 5.46 12.15
CA LYS A 120 -26.29 4.19 12.51
C LYS A 120 -26.36 4.01 14.03
N GLN A 121 -25.24 4.23 14.74
CA GLN A 121 -25.18 4.13 16.22
C GLN A 121 -26.02 5.18 16.94
N SER A 122 -26.35 6.29 16.28
CA SER A 122 -27.23 7.33 16.85
C SER A 122 -28.72 6.99 16.76
N GLY A 123 -29.07 5.84 16.16
CA GLY A 123 -30.45 5.38 16.00
C GLY A 123 -31.24 6.15 14.95
N SER A 124 -30.57 6.91 14.08
CA SER A 124 -31.23 7.57 12.95
C SER A 124 -31.70 6.52 11.95
N ALA A 125 -33.02 6.38 11.80
CA ALA A 125 -33.61 5.52 10.79
C ALA A 125 -33.46 6.18 9.40
N LEU A 126 -32.46 5.76 8.64
CA LEU A 126 -32.29 6.22 7.26
C LEU A 126 -33.40 5.59 6.40
N ALA A 127 -34.36 6.37 5.92
CA ALA A 127 -35.45 5.83 5.09
C ALA A 127 -35.01 5.54 3.63
N ASP A 128 -33.85 6.05 3.21
CA ASP A 128 -33.34 5.91 1.86
C ASP A 128 -32.77 4.50 1.62
N PRO A 129 -33.30 3.73 0.64
CA PRO A 129 -32.80 2.39 0.30
C PRO A 129 -31.32 2.36 -0.05
N ASP A 130 -30.79 3.38 -0.75
CA ASP A 130 -29.38 3.45 -1.14
C ASP A 130 -28.47 3.54 0.09
N LEU A 131 -28.95 4.22 1.14
CA LEU A 131 -28.24 4.35 2.41
C LEU A 131 -28.37 3.08 3.24
N GLN A 132 -29.50 2.38 3.20
CA GLN A 132 -29.67 1.10 3.87
C GLN A 132 -28.72 0.04 3.32
N ASN A 133 -28.53 -0.02 1.99
CA ASN A 133 -27.56 -0.92 1.37
C ASN A 133 -26.13 -0.63 1.85
N LEU A 134 -25.76 0.64 1.97
CA LEU A 134 -24.47 1.05 2.56
C LEU A 134 -24.36 0.65 4.03
N LEU A 135 -25.40 0.86 4.83
CA LEU A 135 -25.40 0.47 6.25
C LEU A 135 -25.28 -1.04 6.48
N GLN A 136 -25.77 -1.85 5.54
CA GLN A 136 -25.55 -3.30 5.54
C GLN A 136 -24.11 -3.62 5.17
N TYR A 137 -23.57 -2.97 4.14
CA TYR A 137 -22.18 -3.15 3.71
C TYR A 137 -21.18 -2.76 4.82
N LEU A 138 -21.53 -1.83 5.72
CA LEU A 138 -20.73 -1.57 6.93
C LEU A 138 -20.51 -2.81 7.80
N GLU A 139 -21.50 -3.70 7.91
CA GLU A 139 -21.34 -4.94 8.69
C GLU A 139 -20.40 -5.93 7.97
N VAL A 140 -20.35 -5.90 6.64
CA VAL A 140 -19.35 -6.64 5.85
C VAL A 140 -17.95 -6.14 6.16
N LEU A 141 -17.72 -4.82 6.11
CA LEU A 141 -16.43 -4.21 6.45
C LEU A 141 -16.01 -4.50 7.89
N LYS A 142 -16.96 -4.42 8.83
CA LYS A 142 -16.71 -4.70 10.26
C LYS A 142 -16.35 -6.17 10.54
N SER A 143 -16.82 -7.08 9.71
CA SER A 143 -16.58 -8.52 9.86
C SER A 143 -15.50 -9.07 8.92
N THR A 144 -14.88 -8.19 8.13
CA THR A 144 -13.74 -8.54 7.28
C THR A 144 -12.57 -8.95 8.15
N GLU A 145 -11.93 -10.07 7.81
CA GLU A 145 -10.70 -10.46 8.48
C GLU A 145 -9.60 -9.44 8.15
N VAL A 146 -8.97 -8.88 9.17
CA VAL A 146 -7.89 -7.91 9.05
C VAL A 146 -6.71 -8.36 9.88
N LEU A 147 -5.52 -7.89 9.54
CA LEU A 147 -4.33 -8.13 10.34
C LEU A 147 -4.50 -7.57 11.75
N CYS A 148 -4.70 -8.46 12.72
CA CYS A 148 -4.56 -8.14 14.14
C CYS A 148 -3.07 -7.95 14.43
N ILE A 149 -2.69 -6.81 14.99
CA ILE A 149 -1.32 -6.57 15.42
C ILE A 149 -1.26 -6.73 16.95
N PRO A 150 -0.30 -7.52 17.49
CA PRO A 150 -0.18 -7.72 18.92
C PRO A 150 0.15 -6.41 19.67
N ASP A 151 -0.38 -6.26 20.88
CA ASP A 151 -0.14 -5.09 21.74
C ASP A 151 1.34 -4.90 22.14
N ASN A 152 2.19 -5.92 21.97
CA ASN A 152 3.57 -5.99 22.49
C ASN A 152 4.65 -6.14 21.41
N PHE A 153 4.41 -5.73 20.16
CA PHE A 153 5.49 -5.77 19.17
C PHE A 153 6.50 -4.63 19.42
N ASP A 154 7.74 -5.00 19.75
CA ASP A 154 8.85 -4.06 19.94
C ASP A 154 9.16 -3.29 18.65
N ASP A 155 9.68 -2.08 18.82
CA ASP A 155 9.81 -0.99 17.83
C ASP A 155 10.82 -1.25 16.69
N HIS A 156 11.06 -2.51 16.34
CA HIS A 156 12.03 -2.96 15.36
C HIS A 156 11.53 -2.76 13.93
N GLY A 157 11.36 -1.50 13.52
CA GLY A 157 11.57 -1.05 12.14
C GLY A 157 10.60 -1.51 11.06
N GLU A 158 9.54 -2.25 11.39
CA GLU A 158 8.62 -2.79 10.37
C GLU A 158 7.57 -1.79 9.90
N GLU A 159 7.35 -1.77 8.59
CA GLU A 159 6.43 -0.86 7.88
C GLU A 159 4.98 -1.00 8.36
N SER A 160 4.56 -2.21 8.75
CA SER A 160 3.23 -2.46 9.30
C SER A 160 3.01 -1.78 10.67
N LEU A 161 4.05 -1.68 11.51
CA LEU A 161 3.99 -0.91 12.77
C LEU A 161 3.90 0.60 12.51
N ARG A 162 4.64 1.09 11.52
CA ARG A 162 4.54 2.51 11.11
C ARG A 162 3.13 2.84 10.64
N THR A 163 2.55 1.94 9.85
CA THR A 163 1.17 2.06 9.39
C THR A 163 0.18 2.14 10.54
N MET A 164 0.26 1.23 11.53
CA MET A 164 -0.63 1.28 12.68
C MET A 164 -0.42 2.53 13.53
N LYS A 165 0.84 2.93 13.79
CA LYS A 165 1.15 4.17 14.52
C LYS A 165 0.52 5.37 13.81
N LEU A 166 0.62 5.43 12.49
CA LEU A 166 -0.02 6.48 11.70
C LEU A 166 -1.55 6.45 11.83
N ILE A 167 -2.18 5.28 11.68
CA ILE A 167 -3.64 5.13 11.85
C ILE A 167 -4.07 5.53 13.28
N ARG A 168 -3.30 5.17 14.29
CA ARG A 168 -3.52 5.54 15.70
C ARG A 168 -3.40 7.04 15.91
N THR A 169 -2.36 7.68 15.38
CA THR A 169 -2.21 9.14 15.42
C THR A 169 -3.38 9.83 14.74
N ASN A 170 -3.76 9.38 13.54
CA ASN A 170 -4.92 9.91 12.81
C ASN A 170 -6.23 9.76 13.62
N PHE A 171 -6.42 8.59 14.28
CA PHE A 171 -7.57 8.37 15.16
C PHE A 171 -7.56 9.30 16.37
N GLU A 172 -6.41 9.48 17.04
CA GLU A 172 -6.27 10.36 18.20
C GLU A 172 -6.52 11.83 17.84
N GLU A 173 -6.09 12.27 16.65
CA GLU A 173 -6.39 13.60 16.11
C GLU A 173 -7.89 13.75 15.85
N LEU A 174 -8.50 12.80 15.14
CA LEU A 174 -9.95 12.78 14.89
C LEU A 174 -10.73 12.78 16.21
N TYR A 175 -10.31 11.97 17.19
CA TYR A 175 -10.92 11.89 18.50
C TYR A 175 -10.88 13.23 19.23
N LYS A 176 -9.73 13.91 19.28
CA LYS A 176 -9.58 15.22 19.92
C LYS A 176 -10.53 16.25 19.30
N GLU A 177 -10.65 16.24 17.97
CA GLU A 177 -11.52 17.15 17.25
C GLU A 177 -13.01 16.87 17.50
N ILE A 178 -13.43 15.59 17.39
CA ILE A 178 -14.86 15.21 17.43
C ILE A 178 -15.40 15.10 18.86
N SER A 179 -14.59 14.69 19.84
CA SER A 179 -15.01 14.58 21.25
C SER A 179 -15.50 15.91 21.84
N SER A 180 -15.03 17.05 21.30
CA SER A 180 -15.51 18.38 21.66
C SER A 180 -17.00 18.61 21.31
N VAL A 181 -17.51 17.83 20.35
CA VAL A 181 -18.86 17.97 19.79
C VAL A 181 -19.76 16.76 20.11
N MET A 182 -19.19 15.56 20.20
CA MET A 182 -19.87 14.30 20.49
C MET A 182 -19.23 13.64 21.71
N LYS A 183 -19.83 13.84 22.89
CA LYS A 183 -19.29 13.36 24.17
C LYS A 183 -19.21 11.83 24.30
N ASP A 184 -19.98 11.11 23.50
CA ASP A 184 -20.04 9.65 23.46
C ASP A 184 -19.38 9.06 22.20
N PHE A 185 -18.46 9.81 21.58
CA PHE A 185 -17.75 9.36 20.37
C PHE A 185 -16.95 8.07 20.62
N GLU A 186 -16.15 8.01 21.71
CA GLU A 186 -15.30 6.85 22.00
C GLU A 186 -16.09 5.55 22.20
N SER A 187 -17.22 5.65 22.89
CA SER A 187 -18.06 4.47 23.15
C SER A 187 -18.78 3.99 21.89
N LYS A 188 -18.99 4.87 20.91
CA LYS A 188 -19.60 4.54 19.62
C LYS A 188 -18.59 4.08 18.57
N LEU A 189 -17.35 4.54 18.68
CA LEU A 189 -16.25 4.23 17.77
C LEU A 189 -14.93 4.11 18.56
N PRO A 190 -14.70 2.98 19.24
CA PRO A 190 -13.41 2.70 19.85
C PRO A 190 -12.34 2.54 18.76
N PHE A 191 -11.07 2.72 19.15
CA PHE A 191 -9.94 2.62 18.22
C PHE A 191 -9.94 1.31 17.42
N ASP A 192 -10.19 0.17 18.08
CA ASP A 192 -10.17 -1.14 17.42
C ASP A 192 -11.18 -1.23 16.27
N LEU A 193 -12.34 -0.60 16.43
CA LEU A 193 -13.37 -0.56 15.38
C LEU A 193 -13.00 0.42 14.26
N PHE A 194 -12.39 1.56 14.58
CA PHE A 194 -11.86 2.45 13.56
C PHE A 194 -10.73 1.79 12.75
N TYR A 195 -9.83 1.10 13.44
CA TYR A 195 -8.75 0.32 12.85
C TYR A 195 -9.29 -0.80 11.96
N GLN A 196 -10.32 -1.53 12.42
CA GLN A 196 -11.05 -2.51 11.63
C GLN A 196 -11.57 -1.93 10.31
N TYR A 197 -12.24 -0.77 10.35
CA TYR A 197 -12.70 -0.12 9.12
C TYR A 197 -11.55 0.35 8.24
N ALA A 198 -10.51 0.95 8.82
CA ALA A 198 -9.35 1.42 8.05
C ALA A 198 -8.70 0.27 7.27
N GLN A 199 -8.50 -0.88 7.91
CA GLN A 199 -7.91 -2.04 7.25
C GLN A 199 -8.86 -2.72 6.27
N ALA A 200 -10.13 -2.90 6.62
CA ALA A 200 -11.12 -3.50 5.73
C ALA A 200 -11.37 -2.66 4.47
N ILE A 201 -11.30 -1.33 4.55
CA ILE A 201 -11.41 -0.46 3.38
C ILE A 201 -10.16 -0.62 2.51
N ARG A 202 -8.96 -0.54 3.10
CA ARG A 202 -7.69 -0.67 2.36
C ARG A 202 -7.57 -1.99 1.61
N SER A 203 -8.11 -3.08 2.16
CA SER A 203 -8.08 -4.39 1.53
C SER A 203 -9.15 -4.62 0.45
N ARG A 204 -10.13 -3.71 0.31
CA ARG A 204 -11.29 -3.89 -0.56
C ARG A 204 -11.50 -2.78 -1.58
N VAL A 205 -10.75 -1.68 -1.49
CA VAL A 205 -10.81 -0.63 -2.52
C VAL A 205 -10.16 -1.11 -3.81
N LEU A 206 -10.77 -0.74 -4.92
CA LEU A 206 -10.27 -0.97 -6.28
C LEU A 206 -10.12 0.37 -6.99
N GLU A 207 -9.16 0.45 -7.91
CA GLU A 207 -9.02 1.57 -8.84
C GLU A 207 -9.95 1.35 -10.03
N ILE A 208 -11.00 2.16 -10.12
CA ILE A 208 -12.02 2.03 -11.16
C ILE A 208 -11.78 3.11 -12.23
N PRO A 209 -11.54 2.73 -13.50
CA PRO A 209 -11.37 3.68 -14.58
C PRO A 209 -12.60 4.56 -14.76
N LYS A 210 -12.35 5.83 -15.07
CA LYS A 210 -13.36 6.85 -15.24
C LYS A 210 -13.02 7.74 -16.41
N GLU A 211 -13.94 7.77 -17.36
CA GLU A 211 -13.83 8.61 -18.55
C GLU A 211 -13.85 10.09 -18.16
N ILE A 212 -12.83 10.85 -18.58
CA ILE A 212 -12.74 12.30 -18.36
C ILE A 212 -13.68 13.01 -19.34
N ASN A 213 -13.65 12.55 -20.60
CA ASN A 213 -14.38 13.15 -21.70
C ASN A 213 -14.83 12.04 -22.67
N LYS A 214 -16.09 12.08 -23.10
CA LYS A 214 -16.72 11.05 -23.94
C LYS A 214 -16.12 10.93 -25.35
N ASP A 215 -15.41 11.95 -25.78
CA ASP A 215 -14.80 12.03 -27.10
C ASP A 215 -13.29 11.70 -27.08
N GLU A 216 -12.71 11.43 -25.90
CA GLU A 216 -11.28 11.16 -25.71
C GLU A 216 -11.08 9.75 -25.12
N GLU A 217 -9.93 9.13 -25.40
CA GLU A 217 -9.56 7.84 -24.81
C GLU A 217 -8.95 7.99 -23.41
N ASP A 218 -8.81 9.23 -22.92
CA ASP A 218 -8.20 9.54 -21.64
C ASP A 218 -9.17 9.23 -20.49
N PHE A 219 -8.64 8.55 -19.48
CA PHE A 219 -9.35 8.20 -18.26
C PHE A 219 -8.52 8.57 -17.01
N THR A 220 -9.20 8.84 -15.91
CA THR A 220 -8.62 8.81 -14.57
C THR A 220 -9.05 7.53 -13.85
N THR A 221 -8.50 7.28 -12.66
CA THR A 221 -8.92 6.19 -11.80
C THR A 221 -9.47 6.74 -10.50
N ASP A 222 -10.63 6.24 -10.07
CA ASP A 222 -11.24 6.58 -8.77
C ASP A 222 -11.03 5.42 -7.80
N THR A 223 -10.52 5.71 -6.59
CA THR A 223 -10.50 4.73 -5.50
C THR A 223 -11.94 4.44 -5.06
N THR A 224 -12.36 3.19 -5.15
CA THR A 224 -13.78 2.83 -5.00
C THR A 224 -13.96 1.51 -4.26
N LEU A 225 -14.87 1.46 -3.27
CA LEU A 225 -15.38 0.17 -2.79
C LEU A 225 -16.45 -0.32 -3.76
N VAL A 226 -16.28 -1.54 -4.27
CA VAL A 226 -17.17 -2.17 -5.24
C VAL A 226 -17.82 -3.39 -4.61
N PRO A 227 -18.96 -3.24 -3.91
CA PRO A 227 -19.57 -4.33 -3.17
C PRO A 227 -19.88 -5.52 -4.08
N PHE A 228 -19.68 -6.73 -3.57
CA PHE A 228 -19.80 -8.01 -4.28
C PHE A 228 -18.58 -8.38 -5.14
N LEU A 229 -17.98 -7.41 -5.85
CA LEU A 229 -16.73 -7.67 -6.58
C LEU A 229 -15.57 -7.92 -5.61
N ASP A 230 -15.62 -7.32 -4.43
CA ASP A 230 -14.67 -7.49 -3.33
C ASP A 230 -14.69 -8.89 -2.65
N PHE A 231 -15.47 -9.84 -3.19
CA PHE A 231 -15.33 -11.28 -2.91
C PHE A 231 -14.42 -12.00 -3.92
N ALA A 232 -14.06 -11.40 -5.04
CA ALA A 232 -13.14 -12.01 -5.99
C ALA A 232 -11.72 -11.96 -5.40
N ASN A 233 -11.08 -13.12 -5.28
CA ASN A 233 -9.73 -13.21 -4.72
C ASN A 233 -8.65 -12.83 -5.73
N HIS A 234 -7.45 -12.59 -5.23
CA HIS A 234 -6.31 -12.23 -6.05
C HIS A 234 -5.62 -13.43 -6.68
N GLU A 235 -5.32 -13.34 -7.97
CA GLU A 235 -4.23 -14.08 -8.60
C GLU A 235 -3.43 -13.17 -9.54
N ALA A 236 -2.12 -13.42 -9.67
CA ALA A 236 -1.26 -12.68 -10.58
C ALA A 236 -1.57 -12.95 -12.06
N LYS A 237 -2.09 -14.15 -12.36
CA LYS A 237 -2.63 -14.52 -13.67
C LYS A 237 -4.11 -14.82 -13.50
N PRO A 238 -4.95 -13.79 -13.35
CA PRO A 238 -6.35 -13.98 -13.05
C PRO A 238 -7.07 -14.63 -14.22
N ASN A 239 -8.14 -15.36 -13.93
CA ASN A 239 -9.02 -15.91 -14.96
C ASN A 239 -10.15 -14.94 -15.36
N SER A 240 -10.26 -13.79 -14.70
CA SER A 240 -11.29 -12.79 -14.98
C SER A 240 -10.74 -11.38 -14.85
N TYR A 241 -11.47 -10.41 -15.41
CA TYR A 241 -11.15 -9.00 -15.31
C TYR A 241 -12.45 -8.20 -15.19
N PHE A 242 -12.38 -7.03 -14.55
CA PHE A 242 -13.51 -6.12 -14.53
C PHE A 242 -13.32 -4.98 -15.55
N ASP A 243 -14.44 -4.44 -16.00
CA ASP A 243 -14.51 -3.33 -16.95
C ASP A 243 -15.65 -2.38 -16.54
N VAL A 244 -15.66 -1.16 -17.07
CA VAL A 244 -16.68 -0.15 -16.79
C VAL A 244 -17.52 0.11 -18.04
N ASP A 245 -18.83 -0.10 -17.94
CA ASP A 245 -19.76 0.24 -19.00
C ASP A 245 -19.90 1.76 -19.12
N ARG A 246 -19.32 2.32 -20.19
CA ARG A 246 -19.27 3.77 -20.44
C ARG A 246 -20.65 4.44 -20.48
N HIS A 247 -21.73 3.68 -20.73
CA HIS A 247 -23.06 4.27 -20.87
C HIS A 247 -23.72 4.60 -19.52
N ASN A 248 -23.46 3.79 -18.49
CA ASN A 248 -24.13 3.87 -17.18
C ASN A 248 -23.16 3.89 -15.99
N GLY A 249 -21.86 3.69 -16.22
CA GLY A 249 -20.83 3.59 -15.20
C GLY A 249 -20.89 2.30 -14.38
N ASP A 250 -21.62 1.28 -14.84
CA ASP A 250 -21.71 0.01 -14.15
C ASP A 250 -20.36 -0.72 -14.23
N VAL A 251 -19.93 -1.32 -13.12
CA VAL A 251 -18.76 -2.19 -13.10
C VAL A 251 -19.21 -3.60 -13.49
N ILE A 252 -18.54 -4.21 -14.46
CA ILE A 252 -18.85 -5.53 -14.99
C ILE A 252 -17.65 -6.46 -14.79
N LEU A 253 -17.84 -7.57 -14.08
CA LEU A 253 -16.88 -8.66 -14.03
C LEU A 253 -17.08 -9.56 -15.26
N LYS A 254 -16.02 -9.77 -16.04
CA LYS A 254 -16.02 -10.48 -17.31
C LYS A 254 -15.07 -11.69 -17.27
N LEU A 255 -15.42 -12.70 -18.06
CA LEU A 255 -14.67 -13.95 -18.20
C LEU A 255 -14.55 -14.31 -19.68
N ASP A 256 -13.35 -14.62 -20.15
CA ASP A 256 -13.15 -15.25 -21.46
C ASP A 256 -13.24 -16.77 -21.33
N LEU A 257 -14.32 -17.36 -21.83
CA LEU A 257 -14.54 -18.81 -21.74
C LEU A 257 -13.49 -19.64 -22.51
N ASN A 258 -12.77 -19.03 -23.45
CA ASN A 258 -11.73 -19.71 -24.22
C ASN A 258 -10.47 -19.98 -23.39
N GLU A 259 -10.23 -19.18 -22.35
CA GLU A 259 -9.08 -19.33 -21.46
C GLU A 259 -9.36 -20.32 -20.30
N VAL A 260 -10.63 -20.64 -20.07
CA VAL A 260 -11.09 -21.54 -19.00
C VAL A 260 -10.91 -23.00 -19.37
N LYS A 261 -10.10 -23.70 -18.56
CA LYS A 261 -9.80 -25.14 -18.73
C LYS A 261 -10.67 -26.06 -17.87
N GLU A 262 -11.21 -25.56 -16.77
CA GLU A 262 -11.92 -26.36 -15.77
C GLU A 262 -13.43 -26.11 -15.82
N ASP A 263 -14.22 -27.14 -15.51
CA ASP A 263 -15.67 -27.03 -15.53
C ASP A 263 -16.21 -26.19 -14.37
N ALA A 264 -15.52 -26.16 -13.23
CA ALA A 264 -15.84 -25.31 -12.10
C ALA A 264 -14.56 -24.80 -11.44
N PHE A 265 -14.48 -23.51 -11.16
CA PHE A 265 -13.27 -22.85 -10.66
C PHE A 265 -13.61 -21.61 -9.83
N GLU A 266 -12.63 -21.15 -9.06
CA GLU A 266 -12.69 -19.88 -8.33
C GLU A 266 -12.37 -18.73 -9.29
N ILE A 267 -13.24 -17.72 -9.32
CA ILE A 267 -13.07 -16.50 -10.12
C ILE A 267 -12.06 -15.59 -9.40
N THR A 268 -10.98 -15.26 -10.09
CA THR A 268 -9.87 -14.46 -9.55
C THR A 268 -9.64 -13.21 -10.39
N ILE A 269 -9.21 -12.13 -9.75
CA ILE A 269 -8.84 -10.85 -10.39
C ILE A 269 -7.42 -10.44 -9.97
N CYS A 270 -6.82 -9.51 -10.70
CA CYS A 270 -5.53 -8.93 -10.32
C CYS A 270 -5.77 -7.67 -9.48
N TYR A 271 -5.35 -7.67 -8.22
CA TYR A 271 -5.46 -6.49 -7.35
C TYR A 271 -4.36 -5.47 -7.65
N HIS A 272 -3.16 -5.96 -7.94
CA HIS A 272 -1.98 -5.16 -8.18
C HIS A 272 -1.03 -5.93 -9.10
N LEU A 273 -0.42 -5.23 -10.07
CA LEU A 273 0.50 -5.86 -11.03
C LEU A 273 1.83 -6.24 -10.38
N ASP A 274 2.31 -5.42 -9.45
CA ASP A 274 3.53 -5.69 -8.71
C ASP A 274 3.26 -6.60 -7.51
N ASN A 275 3.88 -7.78 -7.49
CA ASN A 275 3.79 -8.77 -6.41
C ASN A 275 4.68 -8.38 -5.19
N SER A 276 4.60 -7.12 -4.75
CA SER A 276 5.30 -6.62 -3.57
C SER A 276 4.68 -7.20 -2.31
N VAL A 277 5.45 -8.04 -1.60
CA VAL A 277 5.00 -8.72 -0.38
C VAL A 277 4.52 -7.70 0.67
N ASN A 278 5.25 -6.60 0.85
CA ASN A 278 4.86 -5.56 1.81
C ASN A 278 3.59 -4.84 1.39
N SER A 279 3.44 -4.53 0.10
CA SER A 279 2.22 -3.88 -0.40
C SER A 279 1.02 -4.80 -0.17
N PHE A 280 1.15 -6.09 -0.47
CA PHE A 280 0.08 -7.05 -0.24
C PHE A 280 -0.25 -7.25 1.23
N LEU A 281 0.76 -7.36 2.09
CA LEU A 281 0.56 -7.49 3.53
C LEU A 281 -0.12 -6.24 4.10
N ASN A 282 0.36 -5.05 3.74
CA ASN A 282 -0.13 -3.78 4.31
C ASN A 282 -1.50 -3.35 3.76
N CYS A 283 -1.82 -3.71 2.51
CA CYS A 283 -3.10 -3.34 1.89
C CYS A 283 -4.14 -4.45 2.05
N TYR A 284 -3.80 -5.70 1.73
CA TYR A 284 -4.76 -6.80 1.63
C TYR A 284 -4.70 -7.80 2.79
N GLY A 285 -3.66 -7.74 3.63
CA GLY A 285 -3.56 -8.58 4.81
C GLY A 285 -3.14 -10.02 4.52
N PHE A 286 -2.48 -10.30 3.40
CA PHE A 286 -1.92 -11.61 3.08
C PHE A 286 -0.57 -11.50 2.36
N VAL A 287 0.15 -12.61 2.29
CA VAL A 287 1.40 -12.72 1.50
C VAL A 287 1.07 -13.51 0.24
N PRO A 288 1.27 -12.97 -0.97
CA PRO A 288 0.90 -13.65 -2.20
C PRO A 288 1.77 -14.89 -2.39
N ASP A 289 1.16 -16.06 -2.56
CA ASP A 289 1.89 -17.35 -2.70
C ASP A 289 2.39 -17.60 -4.14
N ASN A 290 2.72 -16.53 -4.87
CA ASN A 290 3.17 -16.63 -6.25
C ASN A 290 4.65 -17.04 -6.31
N GLU A 291 4.95 -18.21 -6.90
CA GLU A 291 6.34 -18.65 -7.09
C GLU A 291 7.07 -17.92 -8.22
N GLU A 292 6.35 -17.26 -9.14
CA GLU A 292 6.96 -16.71 -10.35
C GLU A 292 7.78 -15.45 -10.05
N ASN A 293 7.23 -14.48 -9.31
CA ASN A 293 7.94 -13.25 -8.93
C ASN A 293 7.35 -12.69 -7.64
N GLN A 294 8.12 -12.65 -6.56
CA GLN A 294 7.80 -11.91 -5.33
C GLN A 294 8.82 -10.81 -5.14
N ILE A 295 8.37 -9.59 -4.85
CA ILE A 295 9.24 -8.46 -4.53
C ILE A 295 9.26 -8.29 -3.02
N PHE A 296 10.45 -8.39 -2.44
CA PHE A 296 10.68 -8.30 -1.01
C PHE A 296 11.61 -7.11 -0.70
N PRO A 297 11.11 -6.01 -0.14
CA PRO A 297 11.95 -4.87 0.21
C PRO A 297 12.77 -5.17 1.47
N LEU A 298 14.09 -5.20 1.34
CA LEU A 298 15.02 -5.31 2.45
C LEU A 298 15.47 -3.92 2.90
N SER A 299 15.10 -3.54 4.13
CA SER A 299 15.64 -2.34 4.79
C SER A 299 17.03 -2.61 5.37
N LEU A 300 18.00 -1.76 5.06
CA LEU A 300 19.34 -1.79 5.65
C LEU A 300 19.40 -1.09 7.02
N SER A 301 18.34 -0.37 7.40
CA SER A 301 18.23 0.22 8.74
C SER A 301 17.79 -0.83 9.76
N PRO A 302 18.35 -0.84 10.99
CA PRO A 302 19.26 0.16 11.56
C PRO A 302 20.76 -0.12 11.35
N TYR A 303 21.14 -1.16 10.60
CA TYR A 303 22.53 -1.64 10.52
C TYR A 303 23.45 -0.79 9.65
N VAL A 304 22.88 0.02 8.76
CA VAL A 304 23.61 0.76 7.72
C VAL A 304 24.82 1.52 8.26
N ASN A 305 24.69 2.21 9.39
CA ASN A 305 25.77 3.01 9.98
C ASN A 305 26.91 2.13 10.44
N GLU A 306 26.62 1.08 11.21
CA GLU A 306 27.65 0.16 11.72
C GLU A 306 28.37 -0.55 10.57
N LEU A 307 27.62 -1.07 9.61
CA LEU A 307 28.16 -1.81 8.47
C LEU A 307 29.03 -0.93 7.59
N LEU A 308 28.57 0.27 7.23
CA LEU A 308 29.35 1.18 6.39
C LEU A 308 30.57 1.74 7.11
N ASN A 309 30.47 2.07 8.40
CA ASN A 309 31.65 2.49 9.17
C ASN A 309 32.72 1.40 9.19
N LYS A 310 32.32 0.13 9.35
CA LYS A 310 33.22 -1.03 9.28
C LYS A 310 33.82 -1.20 7.87
N MET A 311 33.01 -1.17 6.82
CA MET A 311 33.46 -1.39 5.44
C MET A 311 34.38 -0.28 4.94
N LYS A 312 34.07 0.98 5.27
CA LYS A 312 34.82 2.17 4.82
C LYS A 312 35.90 2.60 5.81
N ASN A 313 36.06 1.86 6.91
CA ASN A 313 36.98 2.17 8.00
C ASN A 313 36.85 3.62 8.52
N THR A 314 35.59 4.08 8.64
CA THR A 314 35.22 5.37 9.24
C THR A 314 34.75 5.16 10.68
N THR A 315 34.55 6.23 11.45
CA THR A 315 34.18 6.15 12.86
C THR A 315 33.02 7.09 13.14
N ASN A 316 31.87 6.52 13.53
CA ASN A 316 30.64 7.24 13.89
C ASN A 316 30.10 8.18 12.80
N GLU A 317 30.39 7.90 11.52
CA GLU A 317 29.77 8.62 10.42
C GLU A 317 28.28 8.21 10.30
N PRO A 318 27.33 9.17 10.31
CA PRO A 318 25.91 8.89 10.24
C PRO A 318 25.47 8.71 8.78
N TYR A 319 25.78 7.55 8.20
CA TYR A 319 25.42 7.21 6.82
C TYR A 319 23.91 7.23 6.55
N ASP A 320 23.09 7.03 7.56
CA ASP A 320 21.65 7.25 7.50
C ASP A 320 21.30 8.72 7.21
N LEU A 321 22.00 9.68 7.80
CA LEU A 321 21.82 11.10 7.46
C LEU A 321 22.38 11.43 6.09
N ILE A 322 23.56 10.90 5.75
CA ILE A 322 24.14 11.06 4.41
C ILE A 322 23.17 10.57 3.34
N SER A 323 22.53 9.40 3.54
CA SER A 323 21.58 8.85 2.58
C SER A 323 20.33 9.73 2.44
N LYS A 324 19.83 10.36 3.53
CA LYS A 324 18.69 11.28 3.47
C LYS A 324 18.96 12.49 2.58
N TRP A 325 20.14 13.09 2.72
CA TRP A 325 20.56 14.26 1.97
C TRP A 325 20.88 13.92 0.50
N MET A 326 21.44 12.74 0.25
CA MET A 326 21.72 12.28 -1.13
C MET A 326 20.53 11.65 -1.86
N PHE A 327 19.34 11.67 -1.27
CA PHE A 327 18.13 11.01 -1.81
C PHE A 327 18.34 9.51 -2.08
N ILE A 328 19.11 8.83 -1.22
CA ILE A 328 19.38 7.39 -1.33
C ILE A 328 18.43 6.64 -0.40
N ASP A 329 17.54 5.82 -0.97
CA ASP A 329 16.74 4.89 -0.19
C ASP A 329 17.64 3.79 0.39
N LEU A 330 17.52 3.56 1.69
CA LEU A 330 18.22 2.49 2.39
C LEU A 330 17.46 1.16 2.33
N SER A 331 16.50 1.06 1.42
CA SER A 331 15.74 -0.15 1.12
C SER A 331 16.12 -0.63 -0.27
N ILE A 332 16.29 -1.94 -0.44
CA ILE A 332 16.57 -2.57 -1.73
C ILE A 332 15.55 -3.66 -2.00
N ASN A 333 15.08 -3.77 -3.24
CA ASN A 333 14.15 -4.82 -3.61
C ASN A 333 14.91 -6.12 -3.91
N LEU A 334 14.53 -7.19 -3.19
CA LEU A 334 14.93 -8.55 -3.48
C LEU A 334 13.82 -9.20 -4.29
N ILE A 335 14.14 -9.64 -5.51
CA ILE A 335 13.17 -10.32 -6.37
C ILE A 335 13.39 -11.82 -6.23
N ARG A 336 12.40 -12.53 -5.69
CA ARG A 336 12.39 -13.99 -5.65
C ARG A 336 11.63 -14.53 -6.85
N THR A 337 12.32 -15.36 -7.63
CA THR A 337 11.74 -16.13 -8.74
C THR A 337 12.10 -17.60 -8.54
N ASN A 338 11.11 -18.45 -8.29
CA ASN A 338 11.28 -19.85 -7.93
C ASN A 338 12.20 -20.02 -6.69
N ASN A 339 13.40 -20.62 -6.90
CA ASN A 339 14.44 -20.85 -5.89
C ASN A 339 15.66 -19.94 -6.10
N GLN A 340 15.48 -18.80 -6.73
CA GLN A 340 16.52 -17.79 -6.91
C GLN A 340 16.04 -16.45 -6.38
N VAL A 341 16.96 -15.70 -5.80
CA VAL A 341 16.79 -14.30 -5.44
C VAL A 341 17.73 -13.47 -6.30
N THR A 342 17.28 -12.32 -6.77
CA THR A 342 18.12 -11.30 -7.41
C THR A 342 17.96 -9.99 -6.67
N ILE A 343 18.96 -9.12 -6.76
CA ILE A 343 18.93 -7.78 -6.17
C ILE A 343 18.60 -6.78 -7.29
N ASP A 344 17.53 -6.02 -7.13
CA ASP A 344 17.10 -5.03 -8.10
C ASP A 344 17.71 -3.66 -7.81
N PHE A 345 18.63 -3.23 -8.67
CA PHE A 345 19.30 -1.93 -8.61
C PHE A 345 18.74 -0.91 -9.61
N ALA A 346 17.74 -1.26 -10.44
CA ALA A 346 17.28 -0.42 -11.54
C ALA A 346 16.81 0.98 -11.09
N SER A 347 16.32 1.09 -9.85
CA SER A 347 15.93 2.37 -9.25
C SER A 347 16.74 2.75 -8.00
N SER A 348 17.79 1.99 -7.68
CA SER A 348 18.54 2.16 -6.43
C SER A 348 19.82 2.96 -6.60
N ARG A 349 19.92 4.07 -5.85
CA ARG A 349 21.15 4.86 -5.69
C ARG A 349 22.05 4.37 -4.57
N LEU A 350 21.74 3.22 -3.96
CA LEU A 350 22.50 2.66 -2.83
C LEU A 350 24.02 2.56 -3.12
N PRO A 351 24.50 2.16 -4.32
CA PRO A 351 25.93 2.12 -4.61
C PRO A 351 26.67 3.45 -4.40
N TYR A 352 26.00 4.60 -4.50
CA TYR A 352 26.64 5.91 -4.35
C TYR A 352 27.05 6.20 -2.91
N LEU A 353 26.39 5.57 -1.93
CA LEU A 353 26.76 5.69 -0.52
C LEU A 353 28.13 5.03 -0.23
N LEU A 354 28.60 4.15 -1.12
CA LEU A 354 29.88 3.44 -1.04
C LEU A 354 31.04 4.25 -1.63
N ILE A 355 30.80 5.45 -2.16
CA ILE A 355 31.86 6.35 -2.64
C ILE A 355 32.73 6.79 -1.46
N ASP A 356 34.03 6.51 -1.53
CA ASP A 356 35.00 6.89 -0.51
C ASP A 356 35.06 8.42 -0.37
N GLY A 357 35.23 8.94 0.85
CA GLY A 357 35.36 10.38 1.07
C GLY A 357 34.05 11.16 1.22
N LEU A 358 32.88 10.52 1.17
CA LEU A 358 31.62 11.13 1.62
C LEU A 358 31.61 11.29 3.15
N ASN A 359 31.24 12.48 3.63
CA ASN A 359 31.14 12.81 5.06
C ASN A 359 29.85 13.59 5.34
N TYR A 360 29.26 13.39 6.52
CA TYR A 360 28.16 14.23 6.98
C TYR A 360 28.69 15.57 7.48
N TYR A 361 28.17 16.68 6.93
CA TYR A 361 28.56 18.01 7.35
C TYR A 361 27.62 18.55 8.44
N LYS A 362 27.94 18.25 9.70
CA LYS A 362 27.08 18.59 10.85
C LYS A 362 26.80 20.10 11.02
N GLU A 363 27.70 20.94 10.52
CA GLU A 363 27.63 22.40 10.65
C GLU A 363 26.91 23.07 9.47
N TRP A 364 26.28 22.29 8.57
CA TRP A 364 25.55 22.81 7.40
C TRP A 364 24.57 23.94 7.75
N SER A 365 23.94 23.90 8.92
CA SER A 365 22.97 24.92 9.33
C SER A 365 23.59 26.25 9.78
N GLU A 366 24.91 26.33 9.87
CA GLU A 366 25.66 27.56 10.18
C GLU A 366 26.06 28.32 8.91
N GLU A 367 25.98 27.68 7.73
CA GLU A 367 26.35 28.24 6.43
C GLU A 367 25.21 29.10 5.83
N THR A 368 24.86 30.17 6.54
CA THR A 368 23.72 31.01 6.17
C THR A 368 23.87 31.66 4.81
N ASP A 369 25.11 31.96 4.39
CA ASP A 369 25.41 32.60 3.10
C ASP A 369 25.19 31.61 1.94
N ASP A 370 25.66 30.37 2.09
CA ASP A 370 25.43 29.30 1.11
C ASP A 370 23.94 28.98 1.01
N ILE A 371 23.24 28.82 2.14
CA ILE A 371 21.79 28.58 2.16
C ILE A 371 21.04 29.73 1.49
N ALA A 372 21.41 30.99 1.76
CA ALA A 372 20.81 32.15 1.10
C ALA A 372 21.09 32.20 -0.41
N GLN A 373 22.16 31.56 -0.87
CA GLN A 373 22.51 31.49 -2.28
C GLN A 373 21.74 30.37 -3.00
N PHE A 374 21.67 29.18 -2.39
CA PHE A 374 21.13 27.97 -3.02
C PHE A 374 19.63 27.82 -2.83
N GLU A 375 19.07 28.22 -1.70
CA GLU A 375 17.64 27.99 -1.39
C GLU A 375 16.77 29.22 -1.67
N GLN A 376 17.14 30.04 -2.68
CA GLN A 376 16.48 31.32 -2.96
C GLN A 376 15.00 31.17 -3.32
N THR A 377 14.15 31.18 -2.30
CA THR A 377 12.72 31.36 -2.44
C THR A 377 12.38 32.81 -2.10
N ALA A 378 11.57 33.47 -2.94
CA ALA A 378 11.26 34.89 -2.80
C ALA A 378 10.49 35.25 -1.51
N GLU A 379 10.07 34.26 -0.72
CA GLU A 379 9.09 34.40 0.35
C GLU A 379 9.58 33.94 1.74
N ALA A 380 10.67 33.15 1.85
CA ALA A 380 11.14 32.61 3.13
C ALA A 380 12.48 33.20 3.56
N SER A 381 12.65 33.42 4.86
CA SER A 381 13.93 33.80 5.46
C SER A 381 14.86 32.58 5.61
N VAL A 382 16.18 32.82 5.67
CA VAL A 382 17.20 31.76 5.86
C VAL A 382 16.92 30.94 7.12
N ASP A 383 16.51 31.58 8.22
CA ASP A 383 16.18 30.89 9.48
C ASP A 383 14.96 29.95 9.33
N GLU A 384 13.97 30.34 8.54
CA GLU A 384 12.80 29.50 8.23
C GLU A 384 13.20 28.30 7.37
N ILE A 385 14.07 28.51 6.37
CA ILE A 385 14.62 27.45 5.52
C ILE A 385 15.42 26.45 6.38
N ILE A 386 16.34 26.93 7.23
CA ILE A 386 17.10 26.08 8.17
C ILE A 386 16.16 25.29 9.08
N THR A 387 15.14 25.95 9.63
CA THR A 387 14.16 25.30 10.51
C THR A 387 13.41 24.19 9.78
N ASN A 388 13.01 24.44 8.52
CA ASN A 388 12.37 23.45 7.67
C ASN A 388 13.31 22.28 7.38
N LEU A 389 14.54 22.52 6.90
CA LEU A 389 15.52 21.47 6.61
C LEU A 389 15.84 20.60 7.85
N LYS A 390 16.00 21.20 9.03
CA LYS A 390 16.17 20.46 10.30
C LYS A 390 14.96 19.58 10.62
N ASN A 391 13.76 20.09 10.35
CA ASN A 391 12.53 19.32 10.53
C ASN A 391 12.45 18.15 9.53
N GLN A 392 12.85 18.36 8.27
CA GLN A 392 12.91 17.30 7.27
C GLN A 392 13.95 16.23 7.64
N GLU A 393 15.18 16.63 8.03
CA GLU A 393 16.23 15.69 8.44
C GLU A 393 15.75 14.80 9.60
N LYS A 394 15.02 15.37 10.55
CA LYS A 394 14.49 14.64 11.70
C LYS A 394 13.33 13.72 11.35
N ASN A 395 12.36 14.20 10.56
CA ASN A 395 11.04 13.57 10.45
C ASN A 395 10.77 12.92 9.09
N ASN A 396 11.49 13.31 8.04
CA ASN A 396 11.26 12.84 6.67
C ASN A 396 12.24 11.74 6.27
N LYS A 397 11.86 11.04 5.19
CA LYS A 397 12.72 10.05 4.51
C LYS A 397 13.90 10.70 3.80
N PHE A 398 13.71 11.87 3.21
CA PHE A 398 14.73 12.65 2.52
C PHE A 398 14.70 14.10 2.96
N VAL A 399 15.83 14.80 2.77
CA VAL A 399 15.92 16.25 2.91
C VAL A 399 15.91 16.84 1.52
N TYR A 400 14.88 17.61 1.19
CA TYR A 400 14.76 18.27 -0.10
C TYR A 400 15.38 19.67 -0.01
N SER A 401 16.53 19.81 -0.64
CA SER A 401 17.30 21.04 -0.83
C SER A 401 17.84 21.07 -2.26
N GLU A 402 18.07 22.26 -2.82
CA GLU A 402 18.66 22.42 -4.16
C GLU A 402 20.09 21.86 -4.20
N GLU A 403 20.87 22.13 -3.14
CA GLU A 403 22.20 21.56 -2.93
C GLU A 403 22.18 20.60 -1.74
N CYS A 404 22.95 19.50 -1.79
CA CYS A 404 23.02 18.52 -0.71
C CYS A 404 23.94 19.04 0.43
N LEU A 405 23.55 20.15 1.07
CA LEU A 405 24.34 20.90 2.06
C LEU A 405 24.82 20.05 3.25
N GLY A 406 24.05 19.02 3.62
CA GLY A 406 24.42 18.10 4.70
C GLY A 406 25.53 17.10 4.36
N VAL A 407 26.05 17.07 3.12
CA VAL A 407 27.06 16.09 2.69
C VAL A 407 28.18 16.78 1.95
N THR A 408 29.42 16.43 2.32
CA THR A 408 30.62 16.89 1.64
C THR A 408 31.44 15.73 1.10
N TYR A 409 32.12 15.98 -0.01
CA TYR A 409 33.15 15.10 -0.56
C TYR A 409 34.53 15.58 -0.12
N LEU A 410 35.34 14.67 0.44
CA LEU A 410 36.66 14.90 1.00
C LEU A 410 36.73 16.05 2.03
N LYS A 411 35.59 16.43 2.63
CA LYS A 411 35.43 17.57 3.56
C LYS A 411 35.74 18.94 2.93
N GLU A 412 35.66 19.04 1.61
CA GLU A 412 36.02 20.27 0.88
C GLU A 412 34.84 20.89 0.12
N GLN A 413 33.99 20.06 -0.51
CA GLN A 413 32.93 20.54 -1.40
C GLN A 413 31.60 19.85 -1.09
N TYR A 414 30.49 20.59 -1.18
CA TYR A 414 29.16 19.99 -1.17
C TYR A 414 28.96 19.04 -2.35
N VAL A 415 28.21 17.98 -2.10
CA VAL A 415 27.84 17.01 -3.11
C VAL A 415 26.66 17.54 -3.94
N ASP A 416 26.67 17.31 -5.24
CA ASP A 416 25.46 17.35 -6.06
C ASP A 416 25.06 15.90 -6.36
N PRO A 417 23.91 15.40 -5.85
CA PRO A 417 23.46 14.03 -6.10
C PRO A 417 23.32 13.67 -7.59
N SER A 418 23.11 14.66 -8.47
CA SER A 418 22.99 14.47 -9.91
C SER A 418 24.35 14.33 -10.61
N LEU A 419 25.40 14.93 -10.03
CA LEU A 419 26.76 14.93 -10.59
C LEU A 419 27.76 14.13 -9.75
N ILE A 420 27.31 13.43 -8.72
CA ILE A 420 28.19 12.78 -7.74
C ILE A 420 29.23 11.84 -8.37
N LEU A 421 28.88 11.12 -9.44
CA LEU A 421 29.82 10.24 -10.12
C LEU A 421 30.94 11.01 -10.82
N GLU A 422 30.61 12.11 -11.50
CA GLU A 422 31.60 12.99 -12.14
C GLU A 422 32.45 13.70 -11.08
N GLN A 423 31.82 14.29 -10.06
CA GLN A 423 32.48 14.99 -8.95
C GLN A 423 33.51 14.10 -8.23
N THR A 424 33.27 12.80 -8.17
CA THR A 424 34.12 11.85 -7.43
C THR A 424 35.00 10.97 -8.34
N GLY A 425 34.93 11.13 -9.66
CA GLY A 425 35.70 10.33 -10.63
C GLY A 425 35.24 8.86 -10.72
N ASN A 426 33.97 8.60 -10.43
CA ASN A 426 33.31 7.29 -10.50
C ASN A 426 32.36 7.14 -11.71
N ASP A 427 32.44 8.04 -12.68
CA ASP A 427 31.61 8.13 -13.90
C ASP A 427 31.94 7.09 -14.99
N ASN A 428 32.69 6.04 -14.65
CA ASN A 428 33.06 4.98 -15.59
C ASN A 428 32.54 3.61 -15.14
N GLU A 429 32.36 2.71 -16.10
CA GLU A 429 31.79 1.36 -15.89
C GLU A 429 32.56 0.55 -14.84
N GLN A 430 33.89 0.67 -14.79
CA GLN A 430 34.71 -0.06 -13.82
C GLN A 430 34.49 0.42 -12.38
N SER A 431 34.39 1.74 -12.19
CA SER A 431 34.05 2.35 -10.90
C SER A 431 32.64 1.97 -10.46
N LEU A 432 31.66 2.06 -11.35
CA LEU A 432 30.28 1.64 -11.06
C LEU A 432 30.21 0.17 -10.67
N LYS A 433 30.87 -0.72 -11.42
CA LYS A 433 30.95 -2.15 -11.09
C LYS A 433 31.57 -2.41 -9.72
N LYS A 434 32.59 -1.63 -9.34
CA LYS A 434 33.20 -1.70 -8.00
C LYS A 434 32.21 -1.25 -6.92
N LEU A 435 31.52 -0.14 -7.11
CA LEU A 435 30.52 0.36 -6.16
C LEU A 435 29.35 -0.62 -6.00
N THR A 436 28.85 -1.19 -7.09
CA THR A 436 27.80 -2.22 -7.06
C THR A 436 28.27 -3.46 -6.32
N ALA A 437 29.51 -3.92 -6.52
CA ALA A 437 30.06 -5.06 -5.77
C ALA A 437 30.11 -4.79 -4.25
N LEU A 438 30.50 -3.58 -3.84
CA LEU A 438 30.47 -3.16 -2.44
C LEU A 438 29.03 -3.07 -1.89
N ALA A 439 28.08 -2.58 -2.68
CA ALA A 439 26.68 -2.55 -2.30
C ALA A 439 26.11 -3.97 -2.09
N VAL A 440 26.45 -4.93 -2.96
CA VAL A 440 26.08 -6.33 -2.78
C VAL A 440 26.66 -6.90 -1.48
N GLU A 441 27.93 -6.61 -1.17
CA GLU A 441 28.54 -7.03 0.12
C GLU A 441 27.81 -6.44 1.33
N LEU A 442 27.47 -5.14 1.28
CA LEU A 442 26.69 -4.48 2.33
C LEU A 442 25.32 -5.15 2.53
N ILE A 443 24.62 -5.45 1.44
CA ILE A 443 23.30 -6.11 1.45
C ILE A 443 23.41 -7.50 2.07
N LEU A 444 24.44 -8.29 1.72
CA LEU A 444 24.65 -9.62 2.27
C LEU A 444 24.95 -9.57 3.79
N GLU A 445 25.77 -8.62 4.25
CA GLU A 445 26.03 -8.45 5.68
C GLU A 445 24.78 -8.00 6.44
N ALA A 446 24.00 -7.06 5.89
CA ALA A 446 22.73 -6.66 6.48
C ALA A 446 21.72 -7.82 6.55
N SER A 447 21.67 -8.64 5.49
CA SER A 447 20.81 -9.84 5.42
C SER A 447 21.16 -10.86 6.51
N LYS A 448 22.45 -11.06 6.82
CA LYS A 448 22.88 -11.93 7.93
C LYS A 448 22.40 -11.42 9.28
N LEU A 449 22.52 -10.12 9.52
CA LEU A 449 22.07 -9.51 10.77
C LEU A 449 20.54 -9.59 10.92
N LYS A 450 19.80 -9.31 9.85
CA LYS A 450 18.34 -9.42 9.83
C LYS A 450 17.88 -10.87 10.05
N LEU A 451 18.53 -11.85 9.40
CA LEU A 451 18.23 -13.27 9.58
C LEU A 451 18.35 -13.70 11.05
N LEU A 452 19.43 -13.31 11.74
CA LEU A 452 19.65 -13.60 13.16
C LEU A 452 18.58 -12.99 14.07
N GLN A 453 17.98 -11.85 13.68
CA GLN A 453 16.87 -11.27 14.40
C GLN A 453 15.57 -12.03 14.16
N LEU A 454 15.28 -12.39 12.91
CA LEU A 454 14.06 -13.10 12.53
C LEU A 454 13.93 -14.48 13.20
N GLU A 455 15.04 -15.19 13.39
CA GLU A 455 15.05 -16.47 14.13
C GLU A 455 14.56 -16.34 15.59
N GLN A 456 14.55 -15.12 16.15
CA GLN A 456 14.13 -14.85 17.51
C GLN A 456 12.67 -14.38 17.59
N VAL A 457 12.06 -14.01 16.47
CA VAL A 457 10.71 -13.44 16.44
C VAL A 457 9.67 -14.53 16.68
N LYS A 458 8.77 -14.28 17.62
CA LYS A 458 7.55 -15.07 17.83
C LYS A 458 6.37 -14.18 17.52
N ALA A 459 5.61 -14.52 16.49
CA ALA A 459 4.39 -13.82 16.13
C ALA A 459 3.17 -14.64 16.56
N ASP A 460 2.17 -13.97 17.13
CA ASP A 460 0.90 -14.59 17.53
C ASP A 460 -0.08 -14.75 16.36
N SER A 461 0.11 -13.98 15.28
CA SER A 461 -0.70 -14.03 14.05
C SER A 461 -0.10 -15.00 13.04
N GLY A 462 -0.92 -15.91 12.51
CA GLY A 462 -0.50 -16.87 11.49
C GLY A 462 -0.01 -16.21 10.19
N ILE A 463 -0.61 -15.08 9.79
CA ILE A 463 -0.19 -14.35 8.59
C ILE A 463 1.17 -13.68 8.81
N ILE A 464 1.38 -13.05 9.97
CA ILE A 464 2.67 -12.43 10.31
C ILE A 464 3.76 -13.51 10.42
N GLN A 465 3.44 -14.66 11.02
CA GLN A 465 4.36 -15.79 11.06
C GLN A 465 4.71 -16.30 9.66
N HIS A 466 3.73 -16.39 8.76
CA HIS A 466 3.96 -16.78 7.37
C HIS A 466 4.82 -15.76 6.63
N TYR A 467 4.58 -14.46 6.80
CA TYR A 467 5.44 -13.39 6.28
C TYR A 467 6.90 -13.57 6.72
N PHE A 468 7.16 -13.79 8.01
CA PHE A 468 8.53 -14.01 8.51
C PHE A 468 9.16 -15.28 7.97
N GLN A 469 8.38 -16.34 7.74
CA GLN A 469 8.88 -17.55 7.09
C GLN A 469 9.29 -17.30 5.63
N VAL A 470 8.50 -16.50 4.90
CA VAL A 470 8.83 -16.09 3.53
C VAL A 470 10.08 -15.22 3.52
N GLU A 471 10.17 -14.22 4.40
CA GLU A 471 11.36 -13.36 4.55
C GLU A 471 12.61 -14.19 4.89
N LEU A 472 12.52 -15.09 5.87
CA LEU A 472 13.61 -15.99 6.24
C LEU A 472 14.07 -16.85 5.06
N ARG A 473 13.13 -17.38 4.27
CA ARG A 473 13.43 -18.16 3.06
C ARG A 473 14.14 -17.31 2.01
N VAL A 474 13.66 -16.08 1.74
CA VAL A 474 14.29 -15.16 0.78
C VAL A 474 15.72 -14.83 1.20
N LEU A 475 15.94 -14.44 2.47
CA LEU A 475 17.27 -14.11 2.98
C LEU A 475 18.21 -15.32 2.98
N THR A 476 17.72 -16.52 3.31
CA THR A 476 18.52 -17.75 3.24
C THR A 476 18.94 -18.05 1.80
N LEU A 477 18.01 -17.97 0.85
CA LEU A 477 18.32 -18.18 -0.58
C LEU A 477 19.32 -17.16 -1.10
N LEU A 478 19.20 -15.88 -0.70
CA LEU A 478 20.14 -14.83 -1.07
C LEU A 478 21.56 -15.13 -0.55
N LEU A 479 21.68 -15.59 0.70
CA LEU A 479 22.96 -15.88 1.33
C LEU A 479 23.62 -17.18 0.83
N ASP A 480 22.82 -18.13 0.33
CA ASP A 480 23.32 -19.39 -0.25
C ASP A 480 23.79 -19.23 -1.71
N GLN A 481 23.48 -18.10 -2.36
CA GLN A 481 23.87 -17.84 -3.74
C GLN A 481 25.34 -17.46 -3.89
N ASN A 482 25.89 -17.73 -5.08
CA ASN A 482 27.24 -17.29 -5.43
C ASN A 482 27.28 -15.77 -5.64
N ASN A 483 28.11 -15.06 -4.86
CA ASN A 483 28.33 -13.62 -4.97
C ASN A 483 28.61 -13.12 -6.39
N GLN A 484 29.32 -13.90 -7.21
CA GLN A 484 29.61 -13.49 -8.59
C GLN A 484 28.32 -13.41 -9.42
N LYS A 485 27.40 -14.35 -9.23
CA LYS A 485 26.12 -14.36 -9.93
C LYS A 485 25.25 -13.17 -9.49
N LEU A 486 25.18 -12.91 -8.18
CA LEU A 486 24.47 -11.75 -7.64
C LEU A 486 24.99 -10.43 -8.22
N LEU A 487 26.32 -10.32 -8.40
CA LEU A 487 26.92 -9.15 -9.02
C LEU A 487 26.57 -9.04 -10.51
N GLU A 488 26.57 -10.15 -11.26
CA GLU A 488 26.18 -10.16 -12.68
C GLU A 488 24.71 -9.76 -12.86
N ASP A 489 23.82 -10.27 -12.02
CA ASP A 489 22.39 -9.93 -12.01
C ASP A 489 22.18 -8.44 -11.64
N ALA A 490 22.88 -7.95 -10.61
CA ALA A 490 22.84 -6.56 -10.18
C ALA A 490 23.32 -5.58 -11.26
N MET A 491 24.41 -5.90 -11.95
CA MET A 491 24.92 -5.08 -13.06
C MET A 491 23.96 -5.05 -14.24
N THR A 492 23.30 -6.17 -14.54
CA THR A 492 22.29 -6.23 -15.61
C THR A 492 21.10 -5.32 -15.30
N SER A 493 20.63 -5.32 -14.05
CA SER A 493 19.55 -4.43 -13.59
C SER A 493 19.94 -2.95 -13.69
N LEU A 494 21.17 -2.58 -13.31
CA LEU A 494 21.66 -1.20 -13.37
C LEU A 494 21.87 -0.68 -14.82
N CYS A 495 22.18 -1.55 -15.78
CA CYS A 495 22.34 -1.15 -17.19
C CYS A 495 21.01 -1.00 -17.95
N LEU A 496 19.89 -1.44 -17.38
CA LEU A 496 18.55 -1.29 -17.98
C LEU A 496 17.85 0.00 -17.55
N SER A 497 18.44 0.77 -16.63
CA SER A 497 17.88 2.01 -16.10
C SER A 497 18.40 3.30 -16.77
N ASP A 498 19.40 3.17 -17.66
CA ASP A 498 19.87 4.23 -18.57
C ASP A 498 19.19 4.09 -19.94
#